data_AF-A0A0G0UYA5-F1
#
_entry.id   AF-A0A0G0UYA5-F1
#
_cell.length_a   1.000
_cell.length_b   1.000
_cell.length_c   1.000
_cell.angle_alpha   90.00
_cell.angle_beta   90.00
_cell.angle_gamma   90.00
#
_symmetry.space_group_name_H-M   'P 1'
#
loop_
_entity.id
_entity.type
_entity.pdbx_description
1 polymer ?
#
loop_
_entity_poly.entity_id
_entity_poly.type
_entity_poly.pdbx_seq_one_letter_code
_entity_poly.pdbx_strand_id
1 'polypeptide(L)'
;MAERIVVSPREIKFGGEGKAENINRGFAIATLRNPRPEYNFSRGERILANCFDDNQKVPVVVVANEIKQLKDFSVPQLALDGFFSVPHVVNGMKMYPGYEKINKKSIVQAITFVKEDAFNKLHKDLQKDILAHYDVFDGLVKMPELRLLFFPTMCFWLTENGANIEDWVDFLEVNHLISGEEKKKMESYTRMGSNMFKLLKGRSRMLQEVSTKPEDGLFRPLILGAFD
;
A
#
# COMPACT_ATOMS: atom_id res chain seq x y z
N MET A 1 -14.85 -8.65 41.43
CA MET A 1 -14.31 -9.10 40.13
C MET A 1 -14.45 -7.93 39.18
N ALA A 2 -13.35 -7.38 38.68
CA ALA A 2 -13.40 -6.31 37.69
C ALA A 2 -13.71 -6.92 36.33
N GLU A 3 -14.84 -6.55 35.73
CA GLU A 3 -15.13 -6.87 34.33
C GLU A 3 -14.03 -6.26 33.47
N ARG A 4 -13.27 -7.12 32.78
CA ARG A 4 -12.38 -6.66 31.71
C ARG A 4 -13.27 -6.10 30.62
N ILE A 5 -13.30 -4.78 30.51
CA ILE A 5 -13.90 -4.10 29.35
C ILE A 5 -13.09 -4.55 28.13
N VAL A 6 -13.65 -5.47 27.35
CA VAL A 6 -13.12 -5.85 26.06
C VAL A 6 -13.46 -4.71 25.11
N VAL A 7 -12.58 -3.73 25.00
CA VAL A 7 -12.68 -2.69 23.98
C VAL A 7 -12.47 -3.38 22.65
N SER A 8 -13.52 -3.48 21.84
CA SER A 8 -13.39 -4.00 20.48
C SER A 8 -12.35 -3.16 19.73
N PRO A 9 -11.43 -3.78 18.98
CA PRO A 9 -10.44 -3.03 18.21
C PRO A 9 -11.15 -2.09 17.24
N ARG A 10 -10.63 -0.85 17.14
CA ARG A 10 -11.17 0.13 16.21
C ARG A 10 -10.97 -0.35 14.77
N GLU A 11 -11.86 0.09 13.88
CA GLU A 11 -11.89 -0.38 12.50
C GLU A 11 -11.83 0.78 11.50
N ILE A 12 -11.10 0.55 10.41
CA ILE A 12 -11.19 1.36 9.21
C ILE A 12 -11.90 0.55 8.12
N LYS A 13 -12.84 1.20 7.45
CA LYS A 13 -13.75 0.56 6.50
C LYS A 13 -13.29 0.76 5.06
N PHE A 14 -13.34 -0.31 4.26
CA PHE A 14 -13.03 -0.33 2.83
C PHE A 14 -14.17 -0.95 2.03
N GLY A 15 -14.45 -0.34 0.87
CA GLY A 15 -15.27 -0.93 -0.19
C GLY A 15 -14.40 -1.22 -1.41
N GLY A 16 -14.87 -2.14 -2.26
CA GLY A 16 -14.20 -2.69 -3.42
C GLY A 16 -13.83 -4.17 -3.21
N GLU A 17 -14.19 -4.99 -4.20
CA GLU A 17 -13.80 -6.40 -4.28
C GLU A 17 -12.26 -6.53 -4.34
N GLY A 18 -11.71 -7.52 -3.63
CA GLY A 18 -10.27 -7.81 -3.58
C GLY A 18 -9.45 -6.85 -2.71
N LYS A 19 -10.08 -5.92 -1.96
CA LYS A 19 -9.36 -5.00 -1.06
C LYS A 19 -8.66 -5.75 0.07
N ALA A 20 -9.29 -6.76 0.66
CA ALA A 20 -8.68 -7.58 1.70
C ALA A 20 -7.42 -8.28 1.21
N GLU A 21 -7.46 -8.82 -0.01
CA GLU A 21 -6.30 -9.46 -0.64
C GLU A 21 -5.18 -8.45 -0.91
N ASN A 22 -5.51 -7.29 -1.47
CA ASN A 22 -4.53 -6.24 -1.73
C ASN A 22 -3.85 -5.75 -0.44
N ILE A 23 -4.60 -5.58 0.64
CA ILE A 23 -4.01 -5.23 1.96
C ILE A 23 -3.16 -6.38 2.48
N ASN A 24 -3.65 -7.63 2.40
CA ASN A 24 -2.94 -8.81 2.88
C ASN A 24 -1.60 -9.05 2.18
N ARG A 25 -1.51 -8.68 0.90
CA ARG A 25 -0.30 -8.77 0.07
C ARG A 25 0.59 -7.52 0.15
N GLY A 26 0.17 -6.48 0.87
CA GLY A 26 0.92 -5.21 0.96
C GLY A 26 0.86 -4.37 -0.31
N PHE A 27 -0.16 -4.56 -1.15
CA PHE A 27 -0.42 -3.78 -2.36
C PHE A 27 -1.29 -2.55 -2.11
N ALA A 28 -2.03 -2.54 -0.99
CA ALA A 28 -2.80 -1.39 -0.53
C ALA A 28 -2.39 -1.07 0.91
N ILE A 29 -1.76 0.09 1.10
CA ILE A 29 -1.18 0.54 2.38
C ILE A 29 -1.55 1.98 2.71
N ALA A 30 -2.41 2.61 1.92
CA ALA A 30 -3.03 3.88 2.26
C ALA A 30 -4.48 3.96 1.78
N THR A 31 -5.19 4.97 2.26
CA THR A 31 -6.50 5.38 1.74
C THR A 31 -6.70 6.87 1.91
N LEU A 32 -7.16 7.53 0.86
CA LEU A 32 -7.67 8.89 0.82
C LEU A 32 -9.19 8.88 1.02
N ARG A 33 -9.68 9.74 1.91
CA ARG A 33 -11.10 9.81 2.24
C ARG A 33 -11.52 11.16 2.81
N ASN A 34 -12.83 11.38 2.89
CA ASN A 34 -13.39 12.45 3.67
C ASN A 34 -13.00 12.27 5.15
N PRO A 35 -12.49 13.32 5.83
CA PRO A 35 -12.17 13.24 7.24
C PRO A 35 -13.40 12.89 8.07
N ARG A 36 -13.26 11.94 9.00
CA ARG A 36 -14.32 11.62 9.96
C ARG A 36 -13.76 11.37 11.37
N PRO A 37 -14.49 11.76 12.43
CA PRO A 37 -14.01 11.59 13.81
C PRO A 37 -13.66 10.15 14.17
N GLU A 38 -14.41 9.16 13.66
CA GLU A 38 -14.16 7.73 13.92
C GLU A 38 -12.80 7.25 13.41
N TYR A 39 -12.23 7.93 12.40
CA TYR A 39 -10.96 7.62 11.79
C TYR A 39 -9.80 8.46 12.33
N ASN A 40 -9.97 9.12 13.48
CA ASN A 40 -8.88 9.77 14.18
C ASN A 40 -7.98 8.72 14.87
N PHE A 41 -7.24 7.96 14.08
CA PHE A 41 -6.29 6.97 14.56
C PHE A 41 -4.96 7.62 14.92
N SER A 42 -4.38 7.15 16.01
CA SER A 42 -3.03 7.52 16.41
C SER A 42 -2.01 6.70 15.62
N ARG A 43 -0.82 7.28 15.45
CA ARG A 43 0.31 6.52 14.91
C ARG A 43 0.70 5.39 15.86
N GLY A 44 0.98 4.21 15.30
CA GLY A 44 1.24 2.97 16.04
C GLY A 44 -0.01 2.26 16.55
N GLU A 45 -1.19 2.85 16.34
CA GLU A 45 -2.46 2.22 16.70
C GLU A 45 -2.70 0.97 15.85
N ARG A 46 -3.12 -0.10 16.51
CA ARG A 46 -3.51 -1.37 15.88
C ARG A 46 -5.01 -1.35 15.65
N ILE A 47 -5.40 -1.49 14.39
CA ILE A 47 -6.81 -1.44 13.97
C ILE A 47 -7.10 -2.60 13.02
N LEU A 48 -8.39 -2.84 12.77
CA LEU A 48 -8.82 -3.78 11.74
C LEU A 48 -9.19 -3.02 10.46
N ALA A 49 -8.58 -3.39 9.35
CA ALA A 49 -9.06 -3.06 8.01
C ALA A 49 -10.24 -3.96 7.67
N ASN A 50 -11.45 -3.42 7.78
CA ASN A 50 -12.71 -4.11 7.49
C ASN A 50 -13.07 -3.92 6.01
N CYS A 51 -12.88 -4.98 5.22
CA CYS A 51 -13.16 -5.05 3.79
C CYS A 51 -14.52 -5.69 3.60
N PHE A 52 -15.55 -4.86 3.41
CA PHE A 52 -16.95 -5.32 3.47
C PHE A 52 -17.31 -6.31 2.38
N ASP A 53 -16.90 -6.02 1.14
CA ASP A 53 -17.26 -6.83 -0.02
C ASP A 53 -16.56 -8.21 0.01
N ASP A 54 -15.42 -8.29 0.69
CA ASP A 54 -14.66 -9.54 0.87
C ASP A 54 -15.05 -10.30 2.16
N ASN A 55 -15.90 -9.71 3.01
CA ASN A 55 -16.23 -10.18 4.36
C ASN A 55 -14.99 -10.55 5.19
N GLN A 56 -13.92 -9.75 5.07
CA GLN A 56 -12.63 -10.00 5.71
C GLN A 56 -12.17 -8.80 6.54
N LYS A 57 -11.49 -9.12 7.65
CA LYS A 57 -10.83 -8.12 8.49
C LYS A 57 -9.34 -8.42 8.54
N VAL A 58 -8.52 -7.43 8.18
CA VAL A 58 -7.06 -7.55 8.16
C VAL A 58 -6.45 -6.69 9.28
N PRO A 59 -5.68 -7.27 10.23
CA PRO A 59 -4.97 -6.49 11.24
C PRO A 59 -3.89 -5.60 10.61
N VAL A 60 -3.91 -4.32 10.94
CA VAL A 60 -2.97 -3.32 10.42
C VAL A 60 -2.49 -2.38 11.53
N VAL A 61 -1.29 -1.83 11.34
CA VAL A 61 -0.70 -0.79 12.18
C VAL A 61 -0.75 0.52 11.42
N VAL A 62 -1.33 1.57 12.03
CA VAL A 62 -1.37 2.91 11.44
C VAL A 62 0.01 3.55 11.53
N VAL A 63 0.56 3.99 10.41
CA VAL A 63 1.86 4.66 10.33
C VAL A 63 1.73 6.16 10.07
N ALA A 64 0.68 6.59 9.37
CA ALA A 64 0.36 7.99 9.16
C ALA A 64 -1.15 8.24 9.22
N ASN A 65 -1.52 9.42 9.71
CA ASN A 65 -2.88 9.93 9.63
C ASN A 65 -2.82 11.45 9.44
N GLU A 66 -3.00 11.90 8.19
CA GLU A 66 -2.79 13.29 7.80
C GLU A 66 -4.09 13.89 7.27
N ILE A 67 -4.43 15.10 7.72
CA ILE A 67 -5.59 15.85 7.23
C ILE A 67 -5.08 17.18 6.67
N LYS A 68 -5.19 17.35 5.35
CA LYS A 68 -4.76 18.56 4.64
C LYS A 68 -5.56 18.76 3.34
N GLN A 69 -5.34 19.88 2.64
CA GLN A 69 -6.00 20.07 1.33
C GLN A 69 -5.40 19.09 0.32
N LEU A 70 -6.22 18.62 -0.61
CA LEU A 70 -5.79 17.65 -1.62
C LEU A 70 -4.57 18.12 -2.42
N LYS A 71 -4.50 19.41 -2.75
CA LYS A 71 -3.36 20.03 -3.45
C LYS A 71 -2.03 19.98 -2.68
N ASP A 72 -2.06 19.76 -1.37
CA ASP A 72 -0.89 19.78 -0.48
C ASP A 72 -0.31 18.37 -0.25
N PHE A 73 -0.89 17.34 -0.89
CA PHE A 73 -0.30 16.01 -0.96
C PHE A 73 0.74 15.95 -2.07
N SER A 74 1.91 15.40 -1.76
CA SER A 74 2.92 15.09 -2.77
C SER A 74 2.43 13.95 -3.66
N VAL A 75 2.87 13.90 -4.92
CA VAL A 75 2.56 12.78 -5.83
C VAL A 75 2.92 11.43 -5.18
N PRO A 76 4.05 11.30 -4.48
CA PRO A 76 4.36 10.05 -3.79
C PRO A 76 3.38 9.69 -2.66
N GLN A 77 2.92 10.64 -1.84
CA GLN A 77 1.85 10.37 -0.86
C GLN A 77 0.57 9.86 -1.52
N LEU A 78 0.19 10.44 -2.66
CA LEU A 78 -1.00 10.04 -3.41
C LEU A 78 -0.86 8.62 -3.99
N ALA A 79 0.34 8.26 -4.44
CA ALA A 79 0.60 7.00 -5.11
C ALA A 79 0.46 5.78 -4.18
N LEU A 80 0.52 5.98 -2.86
CA LEU A 80 0.22 4.93 -1.88
C LEU A 80 -1.21 4.41 -1.94
N ASP A 81 -2.14 5.25 -2.41
CA ASP A 81 -3.54 4.90 -2.65
C ASP A 81 -3.83 4.74 -4.16
N GLY A 82 -2.79 4.58 -4.98
CA GLY A 82 -2.91 4.34 -6.42
C GLY A 82 -3.14 5.58 -7.27
N PHE A 83 -3.01 6.79 -6.71
CA PHE A 83 -3.19 8.03 -7.45
C PHE A 83 -1.86 8.71 -7.78
N PHE A 84 -1.64 8.98 -9.06
CA PHE A 84 -0.39 9.58 -9.56
C PHE A 84 -0.45 11.09 -9.78
N SER A 85 -1.58 11.73 -9.46
CA SER A 85 -1.72 13.19 -9.51
C SER A 85 -3.00 13.65 -8.81
N VAL A 86 -3.07 14.92 -8.41
CA VAL A 86 -4.29 15.52 -7.83
C VAL A 86 -5.50 15.42 -8.79
N PRO A 87 -5.38 15.70 -10.11
CA PRO A 87 -6.48 15.46 -11.04
C PRO A 87 -6.95 14.00 -11.08
N HIS A 88 -6.02 13.04 -10.97
CA HIS A 88 -6.37 11.63 -10.93
C HIS A 88 -7.20 11.30 -9.67
N VAL A 89 -6.81 11.81 -8.50
CA VAL A 89 -7.61 11.68 -7.27
C VAL A 89 -9.01 12.27 -7.45
N VAL A 90 -9.10 13.51 -7.95
CA VAL A 90 -10.40 14.19 -8.13
C VAL A 90 -11.32 13.38 -9.04
N ASN A 91 -10.80 12.85 -10.15
CA ASN A 91 -11.60 12.07 -11.10
C ASN A 91 -11.99 10.70 -10.52
N GLY A 92 -11.05 10.00 -9.87
CA GLY A 92 -11.31 8.69 -9.28
C GLY A 92 -12.29 8.75 -8.12
N MET A 93 -12.13 9.72 -7.22
CA MET A 93 -12.99 9.86 -6.05
C MET A 93 -14.42 10.27 -6.40
N LYS A 94 -14.63 11.06 -7.47
CA LYS A 94 -15.98 11.45 -7.94
C LYS A 94 -16.89 10.27 -8.28
N MET A 95 -16.34 9.08 -8.52
CA MET A 95 -17.12 7.88 -8.80
C MET A 95 -17.80 7.31 -7.54
N TYR A 96 -17.40 7.74 -6.35
CA TYR A 96 -17.94 7.25 -5.08
C TYR A 96 -18.96 8.23 -4.49
N PRO A 97 -20.08 7.72 -3.91
CA PRO A 97 -21.06 8.57 -3.24
C PRO A 97 -20.44 9.45 -2.14
N GLY A 98 -20.80 10.73 -2.12
CA GLY A 98 -20.30 11.72 -1.16
C GLY A 98 -19.00 12.45 -1.57
N TYR A 99 -18.53 12.24 -2.81
CA TYR A 99 -17.35 12.91 -3.37
C TYR A 99 -17.66 13.71 -4.65
N GLU A 100 -18.92 13.95 -4.96
CA GLU A 100 -19.36 14.57 -6.23
C GLU A 100 -18.75 15.98 -6.41
N LYS A 101 -18.50 16.67 -5.30
CA LYS A 101 -17.94 18.04 -5.25
C LYS A 101 -16.44 18.10 -4.92
N ILE A 102 -15.76 16.95 -4.85
CA ILE A 102 -14.32 16.94 -4.55
C ILE A 102 -13.54 17.73 -5.59
N ASN A 103 -12.55 18.49 -5.13
CA ASN A 103 -11.66 19.28 -5.96
C ASN A 103 -10.31 19.45 -5.24
N LYS A 104 -9.34 20.10 -5.91
CA LYS A 104 -7.98 20.29 -5.36
C LYS A 104 -7.91 21.03 -4.01
N LYS A 105 -8.93 21.80 -3.63
CA LYS A 105 -9.00 22.52 -2.34
C LYS A 105 -9.77 21.75 -1.26
N SER A 106 -10.35 20.60 -1.59
CA SER A 106 -11.06 19.76 -0.61
C SER A 106 -10.10 19.30 0.48
N ILE A 107 -10.57 19.30 1.73
CA ILE A 107 -9.84 18.70 2.85
C ILE A 107 -10.04 17.18 2.79
N VAL A 108 -8.93 16.46 2.75
CA VAL A 108 -8.90 15.00 2.62
C VAL A 108 -8.05 14.45 3.77
N GLN A 109 -8.46 13.30 4.26
CA GLN A 109 -7.72 12.51 5.24
C GLN A 109 -7.00 11.37 4.51
N ALA A 110 -5.68 11.29 4.68
CA ALA A 110 -4.86 10.16 4.26
C ALA A 110 -4.52 9.31 5.48
N ILE A 111 -4.82 8.02 5.42
CA ILE A 111 -4.48 7.06 6.46
C ILE A 111 -3.55 6.03 5.84
N THR A 112 -2.30 6.03 6.25
CA THR A 112 -1.29 5.07 5.82
C THR A 112 -1.13 4.01 6.90
N PHE A 113 -1.10 2.75 6.49
CA PHE A 113 -1.06 1.59 7.38
C PHE A 113 -0.24 0.47 6.76
N VAL A 114 0.29 -0.40 7.61
CA VAL A 114 1.03 -1.60 7.19
C VAL A 114 0.37 -2.82 7.84
N LYS A 115 0.33 -3.95 7.13
CA LYS A 115 -0.14 -5.22 7.71
C LYS A 115 0.65 -5.53 8.98
N GLU A 116 -0.05 -5.87 10.06
CA GLU A 116 0.58 -6.06 11.38
C GLU A 116 1.69 -7.11 11.35
N ASP A 117 1.47 -8.25 10.70
CA ASP A 117 2.50 -9.30 10.58
C ASP A 117 3.75 -8.82 9.83
N ALA A 118 3.58 -7.98 8.81
CA ALA A 118 4.69 -7.43 8.06
C ALA A 118 5.46 -6.42 8.91
N PHE A 119 4.75 -5.57 9.66
CA PHE A 119 5.35 -4.60 10.58
C PHE A 119 6.15 -5.30 11.69
N ASN A 120 5.60 -6.36 12.28
CA ASN A 120 6.23 -7.09 13.38
C ASN A 120 7.50 -7.86 12.95
N LYS A 121 7.67 -8.15 11.65
CA LYS A 121 8.89 -8.78 11.11
C LYS A 121 10.07 -7.81 10.98
N LEU A 122 9.83 -6.50 11.05
CA LEU A 122 10.89 -5.50 10.98
C LEU A 122 11.73 -5.49 12.27
N HIS A 123 12.99 -5.07 12.15
CA HIS A 123 13.81 -4.78 13.32
C HIS A 123 13.17 -3.69 14.18
N LYS A 124 13.31 -3.77 15.52
CA LYS A 124 12.64 -2.85 16.45
C LYS A 124 13.03 -1.39 16.22
N ASP A 125 14.27 -1.13 15.83
CA ASP A 125 14.73 0.23 15.52
C ASP A 125 14.01 0.79 14.28
N LEU A 126 13.86 -0.04 13.24
CA LEU A 126 13.10 0.35 12.05
C LEU A 126 11.61 0.58 12.35
N GLN A 127 11.01 -0.24 13.22
CA GLN A 127 9.63 0.00 13.68
C GLN A 127 9.53 1.35 14.38
N LYS A 128 10.49 1.70 15.24
CA LYS A 128 10.55 2.99 15.93
C LYS A 128 10.73 4.14 14.95
N ASP A 129 11.61 4.00 13.96
CA ASP A 129 11.86 5.01 12.94
C ASP A 129 10.60 5.28 12.12
N ILE A 130 9.90 4.23 11.67
CA ILE A 130 8.61 4.35 10.97
C ILE A 130 7.62 5.15 11.79
N LEU A 131 7.57 4.91 13.10
CA LEU A 131 6.64 5.58 13.99
C LEU A 131 7.13 7.00 14.39
N ALA A 132 8.41 7.32 14.24
CA ALA A 132 8.98 8.61 14.64
C ALA A 132 8.90 9.67 13.54
N HIS A 133 9.02 9.29 12.26
CA HIS A 133 9.07 10.26 11.15
C HIS A 133 7.70 10.84 10.80
N TYR A 134 7.58 12.18 10.83
CA TYR A 134 6.33 12.89 10.58
C TYR A 134 5.94 13.01 9.11
N ASP A 135 6.93 13.12 8.23
CA ASP A 135 6.72 13.09 6.78
C ASP A 135 6.84 11.65 6.28
N VAL A 136 5.81 10.88 6.62
CA VAL A 136 5.82 9.41 6.57
C VAL A 136 6.14 8.90 5.17
N PHE A 137 5.84 9.65 4.10
CA PHE A 137 6.25 9.20 2.77
C PHE A 137 7.73 9.52 2.48
N ASP A 138 8.10 10.81 2.53
CA ASP A 138 9.42 11.26 2.10
C ASP A 138 10.55 10.68 2.96
N GLY A 139 10.32 10.51 4.26
CA GLY A 139 11.28 9.86 5.16
C GLY A 139 11.41 8.36 4.92
N LEU A 140 10.28 7.66 4.72
CA LEU A 140 10.28 6.21 4.58
C LEU A 140 10.82 5.73 3.23
N VAL A 141 10.59 6.48 2.16
CA VAL A 141 11.07 6.09 0.83
C VAL A 141 12.54 6.47 0.62
N LYS A 142 13.11 7.37 1.43
CA LYS A 142 14.55 7.67 1.42
C LYS A 142 15.39 6.59 2.11
N MET A 143 14.83 5.83 3.04
CA MET A 143 15.52 4.70 3.67
C MET A 143 15.34 3.43 2.81
N PRO A 144 16.42 2.80 2.29
CA PRO A 144 16.31 1.63 1.42
C PRO A 144 15.48 0.47 2.02
N GLU A 145 15.63 0.21 3.31
CA GLU A 145 14.94 -0.86 4.04
C GLU A 145 13.44 -0.58 4.17
N LEU A 146 13.06 0.68 4.29
CA LEU A 146 11.67 1.12 4.44
C LEU A 146 11.00 1.29 3.09
N ARG A 147 11.75 1.68 2.04
CA ARG A 147 11.29 1.70 0.64
C ARG A 147 10.75 0.34 0.20
N LEU A 148 11.32 -0.76 0.68
CA LEU A 148 10.86 -2.11 0.39
C LEU A 148 9.46 -2.41 0.95
N LEU A 149 9.00 -1.70 1.99
CA LEU A 149 7.62 -1.83 2.48
C LEU A 149 6.60 -1.26 1.50
N PHE A 150 6.96 -0.19 0.80
CA PHE A 150 6.10 0.52 -0.15
C PHE A 150 6.22 -0.02 -1.58
N PHE A 151 7.34 -0.69 -1.88
CA PHE A 151 7.66 -1.22 -3.19
C PHE A 151 6.53 -2.10 -3.79
N PRO A 152 5.94 -3.08 -3.06
CA PRO A 152 4.86 -3.90 -3.62
C PRO A 152 3.63 -3.08 -4.04
N THR A 153 3.24 -2.10 -3.22
CA THR A 153 2.14 -1.16 -3.53
C THR A 153 2.44 -0.36 -4.78
N MET A 154 3.64 0.21 -4.87
CA MET A 154 4.01 1.06 -6.00
C MET A 154 4.10 0.26 -7.30
N CYS A 155 4.71 -0.93 -7.29
CA CYS A 155 4.76 -1.80 -8.45
C CYS A 155 3.37 -2.25 -8.90
N PHE A 156 2.48 -2.56 -7.95
CA PHE A 156 1.10 -2.92 -8.25
C PHE A 156 0.40 -1.79 -8.99
N TRP A 157 0.38 -0.58 -8.42
CA TRP A 157 -0.33 0.55 -9.02
C TRP A 157 0.28 1.02 -10.34
N LEU A 158 1.60 0.99 -10.49
CA LEU A 158 2.24 1.25 -11.78
C LEU A 158 1.78 0.23 -12.83
N THR A 159 1.76 -1.06 -12.48
CA THR A 159 1.31 -2.12 -13.41
C THR A 159 -0.16 -1.94 -13.82
N GLU A 160 -1.04 -1.62 -12.89
CA GLU A 160 -2.46 -1.35 -13.18
C GLU A 160 -2.63 -0.14 -14.12
N ASN A 161 -1.68 0.80 -14.12
CA ASN A 161 -1.65 1.95 -15.01
C ASN A 161 -0.82 1.71 -16.29
N GLY A 162 -0.45 0.47 -16.59
CA GLY A 162 0.32 0.09 -17.78
C GLY A 162 1.81 0.42 -17.69
N ALA A 163 2.28 0.91 -16.54
CA ALA A 163 3.67 1.16 -16.24
C ALA A 163 4.38 -0.12 -15.72
N ASN A 164 5.70 -0.13 -15.76
CA ASN A 164 6.54 -1.26 -15.38
C ASN A 164 7.51 -0.87 -14.23
N ILE A 165 8.37 -1.79 -13.85
CA ILE A 165 9.30 -1.60 -12.72
C ILE A 165 10.39 -0.55 -12.99
N GLU A 166 10.75 -0.31 -14.26
CA GLU A 166 11.63 0.79 -14.67
C GLU A 166 10.96 2.13 -14.35
N ASP A 167 9.64 2.22 -14.58
CA ASP A 167 8.84 3.40 -14.23
C ASP A 167 8.81 3.66 -12.72
N TRP A 168 9.00 2.64 -11.85
CA TRP A 168 9.18 2.86 -10.41
C TRP A 168 10.52 3.52 -10.08
N VAL A 169 11.60 3.05 -10.70
CA VAL A 169 12.93 3.64 -10.48
C VAL A 169 12.96 5.08 -11.00
N ASP A 170 12.40 5.32 -12.18
CA ASP A 170 12.26 6.65 -12.76
C ASP A 170 11.33 7.54 -11.93
N PHE A 171 10.23 6.98 -11.40
CA PHE A 171 9.35 7.68 -10.46
C PHE A 171 10.12 8.18 -9.24
N LEU A 172 10.96 7.33 -8.64
CA LEU A 172 11.78 7.71 -7.49
C LEU A 172 12.80 8.80 -7.84
N GLU A 173 13.43 8.74 -9.01
CA GLU A 173 14.39 9.75 -9.45
C GLU A 173 13.73 11.09 -9.75
N VAL A 174 12.65 11.10 -10.53
CA VAL A 174 11.92 12.32 -10.94
C VAL A 174 11.34 13.06 -9.73
N ASN A 175 10.93 12.32 -8.69
CA ASN A 175 10.45 12.91 -7.44
C ASN A 175 11.58 13.17 -6.43
N HIS A 176 12.85 13.08 -6.84
CA HIS A 176 14.03 13.37 -6.01
C HIS A 176 14.09 12.55 -4.70
N LEU A 177 13.61 11.30 -4.74
CA LEU A 177 13.55 10.38 -3.59
C LEU A 177 14.79 9.50 -3.48
N ILE A 178 15.60 9.43 -4.55
CA ILE A 178 16.87 8.71 -4.62
C ILE A 178 17.91 9.56 -5.34
N SER A 179 19.18 9.30 -5.05
CA SER A 179 20.28 9.85 -5.85
C SER A 179 20.47 9.11 -7.18
N GLY A 180 21.13 9.74 -8.15
CA GLY A 180 21.48 9.08 -9.42
C GLY A 180 22.43 7.89 -9.25
N GLU A 181 23.22 7.83 -8.16
CA GLU A 181 24.06 6.68 -7.84
C GLU A 181 23.22 5.49 -7.32
N GLU A 182 22.23 5.78 -6.47
CA GLU A 182 21.26 4.78 -6.01
C GLU A 182 20.37 4.25 -7.14
N LYS A 183 20.00 5.11 -8.11
CA LYS A 183 19.29 4.69 -9.32
C LYS A 183 20.01 3.53 -10.01
N LYS A 184 21.31 3.68 -10.31
CA LYS A 184 22.11 2.62 -10.96
C LYS A 184 22.13 1.32 -10.16
N LYS A 185 22.20 1.41 -8.82
CA LYS A 185 22.15 0.24 -7.93
C LYS A 185 20.76 -0.42 -8.02
N MET A 186 19.68 0.34 -7.98
CA MET A 186 18.33 -0.19 -8.08
C MET A 186 17.99 -0.75 -9.46
N GLU A 187 18.41 -0.12 -10.55
CA GLU A 187 18.23 -0.66 -11.91
C GLU A 187 18.85 -2.05 -12.07
N SER A 188 19.95 -2.32 -11.36
CA SER A 188 20.59 -3.64 -11.36
C SER A 188 19.73 -4.69 -10.65
N TYR A 189 19.13 -4.36 -9.50
CA TYR A 189 18.15 -5.22 -8.80
C TYR A 189 16.84 -5.38 -9.58
N THR A 190 16.36 -4.30 -10.20
CA THR A 190 15.16 -4.24 -11.02
C THR A 190 15.26 -5.16 -12.24
N ARG A 191 16.44 -5.29 -12.86
CA ARG A 191 16.65 -6.20 -13.99
C ARG A 191 16.53 -7.67 -13.59
N MET A 192 16.99 -8.04 -12.40
CA MET A 192 16.76 -9.38 -11.82
C MET A 192 15.29 -9.58 -11.44
N GLY A 193 14.66 -8.57 -10.81
CA GLY A 193 13.26 -8.60 -10.38
C GLY A 193 12.25 -8.64 -11.53
N SER A 194 12.50 -7.93 -12.63
CA SER A 194 11.65 -7.88 -13.83
C SER A 194 11.55 -9.25 -14.53
N ASN A 195 12.66 -10.02 -14.54
CA ASN A 195 12.65 -11.39 -15.07
C ASN A 195 11.83 -12.32 -14.18
N MET A 196 11.92 -12.18 -12.86
CA MET A 196 11.10 -12.93 -11.89
C MET A 196 9.62 -12.54 -11.98
N PHE A 197 9.31 -11.25 -12.15
CA PHE A 197 7.94 -10.75 -12.29
C PHE A 197 7.28 -11.15 -13.62
N LYS A 198 8.02 -11.15 -14.73
CA LYS A 198 7.54 -11.69 -16.02
C LYS A 198 7.23 -13.19 -15.91
N LEU A 199 8.03 -13.95 -15.16
CA LEU A 199 7.77 -15.35 -14.81
C LEU A 199 6.49 -15.52 -13.99
N LEU A 200 6.23 -14.63 -13.02
CA LEU A 200 5.01 -14.64 -12.21
C LEU A 200 3.77 -14.20 -13.00
N LYS A 201 3.87 -13.20 -13.88
CA LYS A 201 2.79 -12.75 -14.77
C LYS A 201 2.44 -13.81 -15.81
N GLY A 202 3.45 -14.52 -16.34
CA GLY A 202 3.27 -15.70 -17.19
C GLY A 202 2.59 -16.87 -16.48
N ARG A 203 2.93 -17.11 -15.21
CA ARG A 203 2.23 -18.11 -14.37
C ARG A 203 0.80 -17.69 -13.99
N SER A 204 0.54 -16.41 -13.78
CA SER A 204 -0.82 -15.90 -13.50
C SER A 204 -1.74 -16.04 -14.72
N ARG A 205 -1.21 -15.88 -15.95
CA ARG A 205 -1.93 -16.19 -17.19
C ARG A 205 -2.22 -17.69 -17.32
N MET A 206 -1.23 -18.55 -17.02
CA MET A 206 -1.45 -20.00 -16.97
C MET A 206 -2.47 -20.41 -15.90
N LEU A 207 -2.50 -19.76 -14.73
CA LEU A 207 -3.50 -20.05 -13.68
C LEU A 207 -4.92 -19.63 -14.09
N GLN A 208 -5.07 -18.54 -14.86
CA GLN A 208 -6.35 -18.17 -15.46
C GLN A 208 -6.79 -19.15 -16.56
N GLU A 209 -5.86 -19.71 -17.33
CA GLU A 209 -6.17 -20.74 -18.34
C GLU A 209 -6.46 -22.12 -17.72
N VAL A 210 -5.77 -22.50 -16.65
CA VAL A 210 -5.98 -23.78 -15.93
C VAL A 210 -7.28 -23.78 -15.12
N SER A 211 -7.77 -22.62 -14.67
CA SER A 211 -9.07 -22.46 -13.99
C SER A 211 -10.30 -22.84 -14.85
N THR A 212 -10.12 -23.14 -16.14
CA THR A 212 -11.20 -23.56 -17.05
C THR A 212 -11.30 -25.07 -17.25
N LYS A 213 -10.46 -25.87 -16.58
CA LYS A 213 -10.53 -27.34 -16.62
C LYS A 213 -10.64 -27.91 -15.23
N PRO A 214 -11.70 -28.69 -14.92
CA PRO A 214 -11.80 -29.37 -13.65
C PRO A 214 -10.84 -30.58 -13.65
N GLU A 215 -10.32 -30.88 -12.46
CA GLU A 215 -9.57 -32.10 -12.11
C GLU A 215 -8.07 -32.10 -12.48
N ASP A 216 -7.20 -31.79 -11.50
CA ASP A 216 -6.49 -32.81 -10.71
C ASP A 216 -5.49 -32.16 -9.73
N GLY A 217 -5.22 -32.88 -8.64
CA GLY A 217 -4.61 -32.36 -7.41
C GLY A 217 -3.16 -31.90 -7.44
N LEU A 218 -2.79 -31.34 -6.27
CA LEU A 218 -1.44 -31.10 -5.73
C LEU A 218 -0.61 -29.96 -6.35
N PHE A 219 -0.64 -28.77 -5.74
CA PHE A 219 0.55 -27.91 -5.65
C PHE A 219 0.62 -27.15 -4.31
N ARG A 220 1.66 -27.46 -3.53
CA ARG A 220 2.07 -26.71 -2.32
C ARG A 220 2.82 -25.43 -2.75
N PRO A 221 2.65 -24.26 -2.09
CA PRO A 221 3.42 -23.07 -2.42
C PRO A 221 4.83 -23.13 -1.83
N LEU A 222 5.84 -23.14 -2.69
CA LEU A 222 7.23 -22.78 -2.39
C LEU A 222 7.35 -21.25 -2.36
N ILE A 223 7.18 -20.63 -1.19
CA ILE A 223 7.48 -19.19 -0.95
C ILE A 223 8.32 -19.01 0.33
N LEU A 224 9.30 -19.87 0.58
CA LEU A 224 10.18 -19.73 1.77
C LEU A 224 11.67 -20.01 1.50
N GLY A 225 12.18 -19.87 0.27
CA GLY A 225 13.57 -20.23 -0.04
C GLY A 225 14.38 -19.22 -0.86
N ALA A 226 13.98 -17.95 -0.93
CA ALA A 226 14.67 -16.96 -1.77
C ALA A 226 15.42 -15.86 -0.99
N PHE A 227 15.57 -16.02 0.33
CA PHE A 227 16.27 -15.06 1.18
C PHE A 227 17.14 -15.74 2.24
N ASP A 228 17.84 -16.81 1.84
CA ASP A 228 19.06 -17.26 2.53
C ASP A 228 20.27 -16.96 1.62
#